data_AF-A0A943AZZ7-F1
#
_entry.id   AF-A0A943AZZ7-F1
#
_cell.length_a   1.000
_cell.length_b   1.000
_cell.length_c   1.000
_cell.angle_alpha   90.00
_cell.angle_beta   90.00
_cell.angle_gamma   90.00
#
_symmetry.space_group_name_H-M   'P 1'
#
loop_
_entity.id
_entity.type
_entity.pdbx_description
1 polymer ?
#
loop_
_entity_poly.entity_id
_entity_poly.type
_entity_poly.pdbx_seq_one_letter_code
_entity_poly.pdbx_strand_id
1 'polypeptide(L)'
;MNKKDFKDYNTEVMLQILKKSEVELQKAEAENDSEKIKFINEEVIPKYEKLYLALAELDIRDKSEEEIKTFRETVDKIAESNGLTEEFIKKCISVREELKGKSGAEVTKRMFEYAVKDLKKKKIILLERMDVLLKEEAQLEADLKECIQYDAEMEISGKIVDVREKKRDLKEILDANDKEIEKIQNHINTKWRYEIFGTVSRDELKKAAEGE
;
A
#
# COMPACT_ATOMS: atom_id res chain seq x y z
N MET A 1 -5.27 34.11 -6.74
CA MET A 1 -4.73 32.75 -6.93
C MET A 1 -5.77 31.93 -7.69
N ASN A 2 -5.40 31.24 -8.77
CA ASN A 2 -6.35 30.38 -9.46
C ASN A 2 -6.67 29.16 -8.56
N LYS A 3 -7.92 28.69 -8.59
CA LYS A 3 -8.38 27.52 -7.82
C LYS A 3 -7.58 26.26 -8.14
N LYS A 4 -7.12 26.12 -9.39
CA LYS A 4 -6.19 25.07 -9.81
C LYS A 4 -4.84 25.19 -9.09
N ASP A 5 -4.20 26.35 -9.18
CA ASP A 5 -2.89 26.61 -8.54
C ASP A 5 -2.91 26.38 -7.03
N PHE A 6 -4.01 26.74 -6.36
CA PHE A 6 -4.20 26.42 -4.95
C PHE A 6 -4.16 24.91 -4.72
N LYS A 7 -5.00 24.14 -5.42
CA LYS A 7 -5.11 22.70 -5.19
C LYS A 7 -3.78 22.00 -5.51
N ASP A 8 -3.16 22.36 -6.62
CA ASP A 8 -1.88 21.76 -7.06
C ASP A 8 -0.77 22.06 -6.05
N TYR A 9 -0.63 23.31 -5.60
CA TYR A 9 0.38 23.67 -4.61
C TYR A 9 0.20 22.95 -3.29
N ASN A 10 -1.00 22.99 -2.71
CA ASN A 10 -1.22 22.40 -1.40
C ASN A 10 -1.05 20.87 -1.45
N THR A 11 -1.51 20.24 -2.53
CA THR A 11 -1.31 18.80 -2.77
C THR A 11 0.17 18.48 -2.88
N GLU A 12 0.93 19.31 -3.60
CA GLU A 12 2.37 19.11 -3.78
C GLU A 12 3.14 19.19 -2.46
N VAL A 13 2.81 20.16 -1.60
CA VAL A 13 3.44 20.27 -0.28
C VAL A 13 3.27 18.98 0.51
N MET A 14 2.05 18.41 0.56
CA MET A 14 1.81 17.16 1.28
C MET A 14 2.58 15.99 0.66
N LEU A 15 2.65 15.91 -0.67
CA LEU A 15 3.42 14.86 -1.36
C LEU A 15 4.91 14.95 -1.06
N GLN A 16 5.49 16.15 -1.02
CA GLN A 16 6.92 16.31 -0.71
C GLN A 16 7.25 15.96 0.74
N ILE A 17 6.34 16.27 1.68
CA ILE A 17 6.48 15.84 3.08
C ILE A 17 6.41 14.32 3.18
N LEU A 18 5.39 13.69 2.57
CA LEU A 18 5.23 12.24 2.57
C LEU A 18 6.43 11.54 1.91
N LYS A 19 6.98 12.09 0.82
CA LYS A 19 8.20 11.59 0.18
C LYS A 19 9.40 11.65 1.13
N LYS A 20 9.56 12.76 1.86
CA LYS A 20 10.63 12.91 2.86
C LYS A 20 10.46 11.91 4.01
N SER A 21 9.24 11.76 4.51
CA SER A 21 8.91 10.77 5.56
C SER A 21 9.22 9.34 5.12
N GLU A 22 8.95 8.99 3.85
CA GLU A 22 9.28 7.68 3.31
C GLU A 22 10.80 7.43 3.28
N VAL A 23 11.58 8.42 2.86
CA VAL A 23 13.06 8.32 2.86
C VAL A 23 13.59 8.22 4.29
N GLU A 24 13.01 8.96 5.24
CA GLU A 24 13.37 8.88 6.65
C GLU A 24 13.00 7.54 7.27
N LEU A 25 11.87 6.95 6.87
CA LEU A 25 11.44 5.62 7.29
C LEU A 25 12.43 4.55 6.80
N GLN A 26 12.79 4.57 5.52
CA GLN A 26 13.77 3.63 4.94
C GLN A 26 15.13 3.71 5.65
N LYS A 27 15.57 4.91 6.02
CA LYS A 27 16.80 5.09 6.81
C LYS A 27 16.65 4.51 8.21
N ALA A 28 15.55 4.79 8.90
CA ALA A 28 15.28 4.25 10.23
C ALA A 28 15.21 2.72 10.23
N GLU A 29 14.62 2.12 9.19
CA GLU A 29 14.61 0.67 8.97
C GLU A 29 16.02 0.10 8.79
N ALA A 30 16.85 0.75 7.97
CA ALA A 30 18.25 0.34 7.78
C ALA A 30 19.08 0.46 9.08
N GLU A 31 18.77 1.45 9.92
CA GLU A 31 19.40 1.70 11.22
C GLU A 31 18.79 0.84 12.35
N ASN A 32 17.70 0.11 12.09
CA ASN A 32 16.89 -0.62 13.08
C ASN A 32 16.38 0.28 14.23
N ASP A 33 16.10 1.54 13.95
CA ASP A 33 15.56 2.50 14.93
C ASP A 33 14.05 2.31 15.09
N SER A 34 13.67 1.38 15.98
CA SER A 34 12.26 1.01 16.20
C SER A 34 11.40 2.18 16.68
N GLU A 35 11.95 3.11 17.46
CA GLU A 35 11.20 4.25 17.97
C GLU A 35 10.85 5.21 16.83
N LYS A 36 11.83 5.51 15.97
CA LYS A 36 11.63 6.38 14.82
C LYS A 36 10.73 5.75 13.76
N ILE A 37 10.88 4.45 13.49
CA ILE A 37 9.97 3.70 12.61
C ILE A 37 8.54 3.82 13.11
N LYS A 38 8.32 3.61 14.41
CA LYS A 38 6.99 3.70 15.02
C LYS A 38 6.44 5.12 14.93
N PHE A 39 7.22 6.12 15.30
CA PHE A 39 6.81 7.52 15.22
C PHE A 39 6.43 7.94 13.79
N ILE A 40 7.23 7.57 12.78
CA ILE A 40 6.93 7.92 11.40
C ILE A 40 5.64 7.25 10.91
N ASN A 41 5.46 5.96 11.20
CA ASN A 41 4.30 5.19 10.74
C ASN A 41 3.01 5.54 11.48
N GLU A 42 3.06 5.84 12.78
CA GLU A 42 1.87 6.08 13.60
C GLU A 42 1.47 7.55 13.69
N GLU A 43 2.44 8.48 13.64
CA GLU A 43 2.17 9.91 13.86
C GLU A 43 2.35 10.76 12.59
N VAL A 44 3.45 10.56 11.86
CA VAL A 44 3.84 11.46 10.76
C VAL A 44 3.05 11.16 9.49
N ILE A 45 3.17 9.93 8.97
CA ILE A 45 2.52 9.53 7.71
C ILE A 45 1.00 9.69 7.78
N PRO A 46 0.29 9.18 8.82
CA PRO A 46 -1.17 9.26 8.86
C PRO A 46 -1.70 10.69 8.86
N LYS A 47 -0.99 11.61 9.53
CA LYS A 47 -1.34 13.04 9.56
C LYS A 47 -1.33 13.66 8.16
N TYR A 48 -0.25 13.46 7.40
CA TYR A 48 -0.10 14.08 6.09
C TYR A 48 -0.86 13.33 4.99
N GLU A 49 -1.02 12.01 5.11
CA GLU A 49 -1.88 11.22 4.23
C GLU A 49 -3.33 11.70 4.29
N LYS A 50 -3.86 11.93 5.50
CA LYS A 50 -5.22 12.46 5.70
C LYS A 50 -5.40 13.83 5.05
N LEU A 51 -4.42 14.73 5.19
CA LEU A 51 -4.44 16.05 4.56
C LEU A 51 -4.38 15.95 3.04
N TYR A 52 -3.51 15.09 2.51
CA TYR A 52 -3.38 14.83 1.07
C TYR A 52 -4.69 14.29 0.46
N LEU A 53 -5.31 13.29 1.09
CA LEU A 53 -6.57 12.71 0.62
C LEU A 53 -7.71 13.73 0.67
N ALA A 54 -7.82 14.49 1.76
CA ALA A 54 -8.80 15.56 1.89
C ALA A 54 -8.64 16.61 0.78
N LEU A 55 -7.39 16.98 0.44
CA LEU A 55 -7.09 17.89 -0.67
C LEU A 55 -7.46 17.29 -2.03
N ALA A 56 -7.16 16.02 -2.26
CA ALA A 56 -7.49 15.33 -3.51
C ALA A 56 -9.01 15.31 -3.76
N GLU A 57 -9.80 15.10 -2.71
CA GLU A 57 -11.27 15.05 -2.75
C GLU A 57 -11.94 16.41 -2.64
N LEU A 58 -11.22 17.45 -2.22
CA LEU A 58 -11.75 18.80 -2.03
C LEU A 58 -12.36 19.34 -3.32
N ASP A 59 -13.66 19.66 -3.27
CA ASP A 59 -14.33 20.53 -4.23
C ASP A 59 -14.21 21.98 -3.77
N ILE A 60 -13.28 22.69 -4.41
CA ILE A 60 -12.96 24.09 -4.10
C ILE A 60 -14.04 25.07 -4.62
N ARG A 61 -15.06 24.58 -5.33
CA ARG A 61 -16.19 25.43 -5.76
C ARG A 61 -17.01 25.92 -4.58
N ASP A 62 -17.12 25.11 -3.53
CA ASP A 62 -17.94 25.38 -2.35
C ASP A 62 -17.19 26.16 -1.26
N LYS A 63 -15.96 26.61 -1.54
CA LYS A 63 -15.11 27.32 -0.59
C LYS A 63 -15.06 28.81 -0.87
N SER A 64 -15.23 29.59 0.20
CA SER A 64 -15.05 31.04 0.19
C SER A 64 -13.59 31.42 0.00
N GLU A 65 -13.33 32.64 -0.46
CA GLU A 65 -11.95 33.14 -0.62
C GLU A 65 -11.20 33.20 0.71
N GLU A 66 -11.89 33.53 1.81
CA GLU A 66 -11.30 33.57 3.14
C GLU A 66 -10.87 32.17 3.62
N GLU A 67 -11.71 31.15 3.42
CA GLU A 67 -11.35 29.76 3.72
C GLU A 67 -10.12 29.29 2.91
N ILE A 68 -10.07 29.64 1.61
CA ILE A 68 -8.94 29.32 0.73
C ILE A 68 -7.67 30.00 1.25
N LYS A 69 -7.76 31.27 1.66
CA LYS A 69 -6.61 32.03 2.18
C LYS A 69 -6.11 31.45 3.49
N THR A 70 -6.99 31.20 4.47
CA THR A 70 -6.60 30.62 5.77
C THR A 70 -5.97 29.24 5.59
N PHE A 71 -6.51 28.41 4.70
CA PHE A 71 -5.94 27.12 4.38
C PHE A 71 -4.53 27.27 3.79
N ARG A 72 -4.36 28.19 2.83
CA ARG A 72 -3.07 28.43 2.19
C ARG A 72 -2.01 28.85 3.21
N GLU A 73 -2.34 29.81 4.07
CA GLU A 73 -1.42 30.27 5.14
C GLU A 73 -1.03 29.13 6.09
N THR A 74 -1.97 28.22 6.38
CA THR A 74 -1.69 27.03 7.20
C THR A 74 -0.71 26.10 6.50
N VAL A 75 -0.89 25.85 5.20
CA VAL A 75 0.02 24.98 4.43
C VAL A 75 1.37 25.63 4.22
N ASP A 76 1.46 26.95 4.04
CA ASP A 76 2.75 27.64 3.92
C ASP A 76 3.57 27.49 5.22
N LYS A 77 2.94 27.63 6.40
CA LYS A 77 3.60 27.33 7.69
C LYS A 77 4.07 25.87 7.79
N ILE A 78 3.26 24.93 7.29
CA ILE A 78 3.63 23.51 7.23
C ILE A 78 4.84 23.31 6.29
N ALA A 79 4.84 23.92 5.11
CA ALA A 79 5.95 23.86 4.18
C ALA A 79 7.24 24.41 4.79
N GLU A 80 7.17 25.59 5.41
CA GLU A 80 8.30 26.24 6.10
C GLU A 80 8.88 25.35 7.21
N SER A 81 8.03 24.81 8.09
CA SER A 81 8.46 23.91 9.18
C SER A 81 9.07 22.59 8.67
N ASN A 82 8.81 22.21 7.42
CA ASN A 82 9.41 21.04 6.78
C ASN A 82 10.63 21.39 5.89
N GLY A 83 11.01 22.67 5.83
CA GLY A 83 12.12 23.17 5.02
C GLY A 83 11.83 23.22 3.52
N LEU A 84 10.57 23.36 3.12
CA LEU A 84 10.14 23.42 1.73
C LEU A 84 9.94 24.87 1.29
N THR A 85 10.58 25.28 0.20
CA THR A 85 10.41 26.62 -0.37
C THR A 85 9.32 26.63 -1.43
N GLU A 86 8.64 27.77 -1.60
CA GLU A 86 7.60 27.92 -2.64
C GLU A 86 8.18 27.66 -4.05
N GLU A 87 9.41 28.10 -4.30
CA GLU A 87 10.12 27.87 -5.56
C GLU A 87 10.33 26.37 -5.83
N PHE A 88 10.75 25.61 -4.82
CA PHE A 88 10.91 24.16 -4.93
C PHE A 88 9.58 23.49 -5.27
N ILE A 89 8.49 23.86 -4.59
CA ILE A 89 7.15 23.31 -4.84
C ILE A 89 6.67 23.63 -6.26
N LYS A 90 6.83 24.87 -6.71
CA LYS A 90 6.48 25.26 -8.10
C LYS A 90 7.27 24.47 -9.14
N LYS A 91 8.56 24.24 -8.89
CA LYS A 91 9.40 23.38 -9.74
C LYS A 91 8.87 21.95 -9.80
N CYS A 92 8.50 21.36 -8.66
CA CYS A 92 7.92 20.02 -8.63
C CYS A 92 6.61 19.92 -9.43
N ILE A 93 5.74 20.92 -9.33
CA ILE A 93 4.49 20.98 -10.12
C ILE A 93 4.79 21.02 -11.61
N SER A 94 5.73 21.87 -12.05
CA SER A 94 6.16 21.95 -13.47
C SER A 94 6.65 20.59 -13.97
N VAL A 95 7.52 19.92 -13.21
CA VAL A 95 8.06 18.61 -13.57
C VAL A 95 6.94 17.56 -13.69
N ARG A 96 5.92 17.59 -12.81
CA ARG A 96 4.77 16.67 -12.93
C ARG A 96 3.96 16.91 -14.20
N GLU A 97 3.74 18.16 -14.56
CA GLU A 97 3.04 18.49 -15.81
C GLU A 97 3.84 18.02 -17.03
N GLU A 98 5.16 18.19 -17.02
CA GLU A 98 6.07 17.72 -18.08
C GLU A 98 6.12 16.19 -18.20
N LEU A 99 6.12 15.48 -17.06
CA LEU A 99 6.22 14.03 -17.00
C LEU A 99 4.87 13.30 -17.11
N LYS A 100 3.76 14.01 -17.31
CA LYS A 100 2.44 13.39 -17.45
C LYS A 100 2.44 12.32 -18.57
N GLY A 101 1.97 11.11 -18.28
CA GLY A 101 2.01 9.97 -19.21
C GLY A 101 3.34 9.19 -19.21
N LYS A 102 4.38 9.70 -18.54
CA LYS A 102 5.74 9.13 -18.54
C LYS A 102 6.43 9.18 -17.16
N SER A 103 5.69 9.54 -16.11
CA SER A 103 6.22 9.66 -14.76
C SER A 103 6.39 8.29 -14.10
N GLY A 104 7.26 8.23 -13.08
CA GLY A 104 7.42 7.08 -12.22
C GLY A 104 6.12 6.71 -11.50
N ALA A 105 5.30 7.70 -11.15
CA ALA A 105 4.01 7.47 -10.48
C ALA A 105 3.08 6.53 -11.26
N GLU A 106 2.97 6.71 -12.58
CA GLU A 106 2.12 5.85 -13.42
C GLU A 106 2.64 4.41 -13.48
N VAL A 107 3.96 4.25 -13.51
CA VAL A 107 4.60 2.94 -13.53
C VAL A 107 4.42 2.24 -12.20
N THR A 108 4.68 2.92 -11.09
CA THR A 108 4.50 2.38 -9.73
C THR A 108 3.04 2.00 -9.49
N LYS A 109 2.07 2.82 -9.93
CA LYS A 109 0.65 2.48 -9.84
C LYS A 109 0.33 1.18 -10.58
N ARG A 110 0.79 1.05 -11.84
CA ARG A 110 0.59 -0.18 -12.63
C ARG A 110 1.25 -1.39 -11.96
N MET A 111 2.43 -1.23 -11.37
CA MET A 111 3.10 -2.30 -10.62
C MET A 111 2.24 -2.79 -9.45
N PHE A 112 1.66 -1.88 -8.67
CA PHE A 112 0.73 -2.26 -7.59
C PHE A 112 -0.51 -2.98 -8.13
N GLU A 113 -1.13 -2.46 -9.20
CA GLU A 113 -2.30 -3.09 -9.83
C GLU A 113 -1.98 -4.51 -10.35
N TYR A 114 -0.81 -4.70 -10.96
CA TYR A 114 -0.35 -6.02 -11.41
C TYR A 114 -0.06 -6.96 -10.25
N ALA A 115 0.61 -6.48 -9.19
CA ALA A 115 0.89 -7.28 -8.00
C ALA A 115 -0.40 -7.80 -7.35
N VAL A 116 -1.42 -6.93 -7.18
CA VAL A 116 -2.74 -7.35 -6.68
C VAL A 116 -3.39 -8.39 -7.59
N LYS A 117 -3.31 -8.20 -8.91
CA LYS A 117 -3.89 -9.15 -9.88
C LYS A 117 -3.24 -10.54 -9.75
N ASP A 118 -1.92 -10.60 -9.62
CA ASP A 118 -1.22 -11.87 -9.51
C ASP A 118 -1.40 -12.54 -8.15
N LEU A 119 -1.45 -11.77 -7.05
CA LEU A 119 -1.82 -12.29 -5.72
C LEU A 119 -3.24 -12.84 -5.69
N LYS A 120 -4.20 -12.22 -6.41
CA LYS A 120 -5.57 -12.75 -6.54
C LYS A 120 -5.61 -14.05 -7.33
N LYS A 121 -4.81 -14.19 -8.40
CA LYS A 121 -4.68 -15.48 -9.11
C LYS A 121 -4.09 -16.55 -8.21
N LYS A 122 -3.02 -16.22 -7.46
CA LYS A 122 -2.42 -17.12 -6.47
C LYS A 122 -3.45 -17.56 -5.43
N LYS A 123 -4.28 -16.65 -4.92
CA LYS A 123 -5.37 -16.95 -3.99
C LYS A 123 -6.33 -18.01 -4.53
N ILE A 124 -6.75 -17.90 -5.79
CA ILE A 124 -7.65 -18.88 -6.42
C ILE A 124 -7.02 -20.28 -6.37
N ILE A 125 -5.75 -20.40 -6.77
CA ILE A 125 -5.02 -21.68 -6.74
C ILE A 125 -4.92 -22.25 -5.30
N LEU A 126 -4.69 -21.39 -4.32
CA LEU A 126 -4.61 -21.81 -2.91
C LEU A 126 -5.98 -22.28 -2.38
N LEU A 127 -7.07 -21.63 -2.78
CA LEU A 127 -8.43 -22.04 -2.42
C LEU A 127 -8.80 -23.37 -3.07
N GLU A 128 -8.46 -23.57 -4.34
CA GLU A 128 -8.67 -24.86 -5.01
C GLU A 128 -7.95 -26.01 -4.29
N ARG A 129 -6.72 -25.77 -3.82
CA ARG A 129 -5.98 -26.75 -2.98
C ARG A 129 -6.66 -27.00 -1.64
N MET A 130 -7.21 -25.96 -1.02
CA MET A 130 -7.94 -26.08 0.25
C MET A 130 -9.19 -26.93 0.06
N ASP A 131 -9.93 -26.74 -1.03
CA ASP A 131 -11.13 -27.52 -1.36
C ASP A 131 -10.81 -29.02 -1.53
N VAL A 132 -9.64 -29.35 -2.10
CA VAL A 132 -9.19 -30.75 -2.19
C VAL A 132 -9.00 -31.35 -0.79
N LEU A 133 -8.28 -30.66 0.09
CA LEU A 133 -8.04 -31.13 1.46
C LEU A 133 -9.33 -31.22 2.29
N LEU A 134 -10.28 -30.31 2.09
CA LEU A 134 -11.59 -30.35 2.73
C LEU A 134 -12.40 -31.58 2.30
N LYS A 135 -12.36 -31.93 1.01
CA LYS A 135 -13.00 -33.14 0.50
C LYS A 135 -12.32 -34.41 1.02
N GLU A 136 -11.00 -34.43 1.07
CA GLU A 136 -10.22 -35.53 1.62
C GLU A 136 -10.55 -35.77 3.10
N GLU A 137 -10.57 -34.72 3.92
CA GLU A 137 -10.95 -34.81 5.33
C GLU A 137 -12.39 -35.32 5.50
N ALA A 138 -13.34 -34.78 4.74
CA ALA A 138 -14.74 -35.22 4.81
C ALA A 138 -14.90 -36.70 4.45
N GLN A 139 -14.13 -37.19 3.47
CA GLN A 139 -14.11 -38.61 3.12
C GLN A 139 -13.51 -39.45 4.25
N LEU A 140 -12.35 -39.06 4.79
CA LEU A 140 -11.71 -39.78 5.90
C LEU A 140 -12.62 -39.80 7.15
N GLU A 141 -13.34 -38.72 7.44
CA GLU A 141 -14.32 -38.68 8.54
C GLU A 141 -15.53 -39.59 8.30
N ALA A 142 -15.95 -39.78 7.05
CA ALA A 142 -16.98 -40.75 6.70
C ALA A 142 -16.46 -42.18 6.86
N ASP A 143 -15.27 -42.46 6.32
CA ASP A 143 -14.61 -43.77 6.43
C ASP A 143 -14.38 -44.16 7.90
N LEU A 144 -13.99 -43.20 8.74
CA LEU A 144 -13.81 -43.42 10.18
C LEU A 144 -15.12 -43.84 10.87
N LYS A 145 -16.26 -43.24 10.50
CA LYS A 145 -17.57 -43.59 11.07
C LYS A 145 -18.02 -44.99 10.68
N GLU A 146 -17.61 -45.48 9.52
CA GLU A 146 -17.93 -46.81 9.02
C GLU A 146 -16.90 -47.87 9.47
N CYS A 147 -15.78 -47.44 10.04
CA CYS A 147 -14.69 -48.33 10.46
C CYS A 147 -15.04 -49.13 11.72
N ILE A 148 -14.91 -50.46 11.64
CA ILE A 148 -15.20 -51.39 12.75
C ILE A 148 -13.89 -51.90 13.38
N GLN A 149 -12.79 -51.93 12.62
CA GLN A 149 -11.51 -52.45 13.09
C GLN A 149 -10.64 -51.36 13.70
N TYR A 150 -10.12 -51.62 14.90
CA TYR A 150 -9.31 -50.67 15.66
C TYR A 150 -8.04 -50.22 14.92
N ASP A 151 -7.32 -51.15 14.28
CA ASP A 151 -6.08 -50.80 13.57
C ASP A 151 -6.35 -49.86 12.38
N ALA A 152 -7.45 -50.09 11.65
CA ALA A 152 -7.88 -49.22 10.57
C ALA A 152 -8.40 -47.87 11.07
N GLU A 153 -9.08 -47.84 12.22
CA GLU A 153 -9.51 -46.60 12.88
C GLU A 153 -8.32 -45.71 13.23
N MET A 154 -7.25 -46.32 13.76
CA MET A 154 -6.01 -45.61 14.11
C MET A 154 -5.31 -45.04 12.87
N GLU A 155 -5.25 -45.80 11.76
CA GLU A 155 -4.67 -45.34 10.50
C GLU A 155 -5.46 -44.16 9.90
N ILE A 156 -6.80 -44.26 9.84
CA ILE A 156 -7.66 -43.20 9.32
C ILE A 156 -7.53 -41.94 10.19
N SER A 157 -7.51 -42.10 11.51
CA SER A 157 -7.30 -40.99 12.46
C SER A 157 -5.97 -40.29 12.22
N GLY A 158 -4.89 -41.04 11.97
CA GLY A 158 -3.58 -40.48 11.60
C GLY A 158 -3.64 -39.64 10.32
N LYS A 159 -4.28 -40.14 9.26
CA LYS A 159 -4.46 -39.38 8.00
C LYS A 159 -5.28 -38.11 8.19
N ILE A 160 -6.31 -38.14 9.04
CA ILE A 160 -7.10 -36.95 9.38
C ILE A 160 -6.19 -35.88 10.02
N VAL A 161 -5.32 -36.28 10.95
CA VAL A 161 -4.34 -35.36 11.56
C VAL A 161 -3.45 -34.75 10.48
N ASP A 162 -2.86 -35.56 9.60
CA ASP A 162 -1.99 -35.08 8.52
C ASP A 162 -2.70 -34.09 7.58
N VAL A 163 -3.94 -34.37 7.19
CA VAL A 163 -4.75 -33.47 6.34
C VAL A 163 -5.03 -32.16 7.07
N ARG A 164 -5.37 -32.21 8.36
CA ARG A 164 -5.61 -31.00 9.18
C ARG A 164 -4.36 -30.15 9.32
N GLU A 165 -3.18 -30.76 9.45
CA GLU A 165 -1.91 -30.01 9.46
C GLU A 165 -1.67 -29.31 8.13
N LYS A 166 -1.80 -30.01 7.00
CA LYS A 166 -1.68 -29.40 5.66
C LYS A 166 -2.67 -28.25 5.47
N LYS A 167 -3.90 -28.38 5.97
CA LYS A 167 -4.90 -27.30 5.93
C LYS A 167 -4.47 -26.10 6.76
N ARG A 168 -3.92 -26.30 7.95
CA ARG A 168 -3.41 -25.22 8.80
C ARG A 168 -2.31 -24.45 8.08
N ASP A 169 -1.33 -25.15 7.53
CA ASP A 169 -0.22 -24.54 6.80
C ASP A 169 -0.72 -23.76 5.57
N LEU A 170 -1.66 -24.34 4.82
CA LEU A 170 -2.26 -23.68 3.66
C LEU A 170 -3.08 -22.44 4.05
N LYS A 171 -3.76 -22.48 5.20
CA LYS A 171 -4.52 -21.37 5.75
C LYS A 171 -3.60 -20.20 6.13
N GLU A 172 -2.46 -20.48 6.75
CA GLU A 172 -1.45 -19.44 7.05
C GLU A 172 -0.95 -18.75 5.78
N ILE A 173 -0.70 -19.52 4.71
CA ILE A 173 -0.29 -18.96 3.41
C ILE A 173 -1.42 -18.10 2.80
N LEU A 174 -2.68 -18.53 2.90
CA LEU A 174 -3.83 -17.76 2.44
C LEU A 174 -3.97 -16.44 3.21
N ASP A 175 -3.83 -16.48 4.52
CA ASP A 175 -3.95 -15.29 5.39
C ASP A 175 -2.81 -14.30 5.12
N ALA A 176 -1.59 -14.79 4.91
CA ALA A 176 -0.46 -13.95 4.48
C ALA A 176 -0.70 -13.31 3.10
N ASN A 177 -1.25 -14.08 2.15
CA ASN A 177 -1.59 -13.57 0.82
C ASN A 177 -2.69 -12.50 0.87
N ASP A 178 -3.70 -12.67 1.72
CA ASP A 178 -4.79 -11.71 1.90
C ASP A 178 -4.29 -10.40 2.53
N LYS A 179 -3.43 -10.49 3.55
CA LYS A 179 -2.77 -9.31 4.14
C LYS A 179 -1.96 -8.52 3.12
N GLU A 180 -1.23 -9.20 2.24
CA GLU A 180 -0.43 -8.52 1.21
C GLU A 180 -1.32 -7.86 0.15
N ILE A 181 -2.43 -8.52 -0.25
CA ILE A 181 -3.42 -7.89 -1.13
C ILE A 181 -3.98 -6.62 -0.49
N GLU A 182 -4.41 -6.69 0.78
CA GLU A 182 -4.97 -5.56 1.50
C GLU A 182 -3.98 -4.40 1.59
N LYS A 183 -2.72 -4.69 1.94
CA LYS A 183 -1.64 -3.71 2.03
C LYS A 183 -1.42 -2.99 0.70
N ILE A 184 -1.27 -3.71 -0.41
CA ILE A 184 -1.03 -3.08 -1.72
C ILE A 184 -2.28 -2.33 -2.19
N GLN A 185 -3.47 -2.87 -1.95
CA GLN A 185 -4.72 -2.17 -2.26
C GLN A 185 -4.83 -0.86 -1.47
N ASN A 186 -4.41 -0.84 -0.22
CA ASN A 186 -4.32 0.39 0.57
C ASN A 186 -3.34 1.40 -0.07
N HIS A 187 -2.16 0.95 -0.51
CA HIS A 187 -1.22 1.83 -1.23
C HIS A 187 -1.81 2.44 -2.50
N ILE A 188 -2.63 1.69 -3.24
CA ILE A 188 -3.35 2.21 -4.41
C ILE A 188 -4.41 3.25 -3.97
N ASN A 189 -5.17 2.93 -2.93
CA ASN A 189 -6.28 3.78 -2.46
C ASN A 189 -5.80 5.10 -1.86
N THR A 190 -4.68 5.10 -1.13
CA THR A 190 -4.11 6.31 -0.52
C THR A 190 -3.40 7.21 -1.54
N LYS A 191 -3.11 6.68 -2.73
CA LYS A 191 -2.53 7.32 -3.93
C LYS A 191 -1.11 7.88 -3.77
N TRP A 192 -0.82 8.55 -2.65
CA TRP A 192 0.46 9.20 -2.41
C TRP A 192 1.63 8.23 -2.54
N ARG A 193 1.45 6.96 -2.14
CA ARG A 193 2.47 5.89 -2.21
C ARG A 193 3.07 5.70 -3.59
N TYR A 194 2.33 6.02 -4.66
CA TYR A 194 2.88 6.06 -6.00
C TYR A 194 3.05 7.50 -6.52
N GLU A 195 2.21 8.45 -6.13
CA GLU A 195 2.31 9.86 -6.57
C GLU A 195 3.60 10.56 -6.12
N ILE A 196 4.26 10.13 -5.05
CA ILE A 196 5.59 10.69 -4.67
C ILE A 196 6.66 10.50 -5.75
N PHE A 197 6.48 9.56 -6.67
CA PHE A 197 7.34 9.32 -7.84
C PHE A 197 6.92 10.14 -9.06
N GLY A 198 5.94 11.04 -8.95
CA GLY A 198 5.45 11.85 -10.07
C GLY A 198 6.45 12.89 -10.57
N THR A 199 7.46 13.23 -9.77
CA THR A 199 8.57 14.12 -10.15
C THR A 199 9.82 13.38 -10.65
N VAL A 200 9.72 12.06 -10.83
CA VAL A 200 10.78 11.21 -11.37
C VAL A 200 10.28 10.64 -12.69
N SER A 201 11.11 10.61 -13.72
CA SER A 201 10.73 9.98 -14.98
C SER A 201 10.69 8.45 -14.83
N ARG A 202 9.93 7.78 -15.70
CA ARG A 202 9.94 6.31 -15.76
C ARG A 202 11.35 5.74 -15.92
N ASP A 203 12.17 6.37 -16.75
CA ASP A 203 13.47 5.81 -17.11
C ASP A 203 14.48 5.99 -15.95
N GLU A 204 14.41 7.09 -15.20
CA GLU A 204 15.16 7.25 -13.94
C GLU A 204 14.71 6.25 -12.88
N LEU A 205 13.38 6.03 -12.73
CA LEU A 205 12.86 5.06 -11.78
C LEU A 205 13.34 3.63 -12.11
N LYS A 206 13.40 3.28 -13.40
CA LYS A 206 13.93 1.98 -13.84
C LYS A 206 15.40 1.83 -13.51
N LYS A 207 16.23 2.82 -13.81
CA LYS A 207 17.67 2.78 -13.49
C LYS A 207 17.91 2.63 -11.99
N ALA A 208 17.17 3.37 -11.17
CA ALA A 208 17.26 3.25 -9.72
C ALA A 208 16.86 1.85 -9.20
N ALA A 209 15.93 1.17 -9.89
CA ALA A 209 15.54 -0.21 -9.56
C ALA A 209 16.54 -1.26 -10.05
N GLU A 210 17.29 -0.97 -11.12
CA GLU A 210 18.28 -1.85 -11.73
C GLU A 210 19.67 -1.76 -11.05
N GLY A 211 19.89 -0.79 -10.17
CA GLY A 211 21.07 -0.72 -9.31
C GLY A 211 22.36 -0.34 -10.04
N GLU A 212 22.34 0.77 -10.78
CA GLU A 212 23.56 1.52 -11.18
C GLU A 212 23.92 2.61 -10.16
#